data_AF-A0A2K3NV36-F1
#
_entry.id   AF-A0A2K3NV36-F1
#
_cell.length_a   1.000
_cell.length_b   1.000
_cell.length_c   1.000
_cell.angle_alpha   90.00
_cell.angle_beta   90.00
_cell.angle_gamma   90.00
#
_symmetry.space_group_name_H-M   'P 1'
#
loop_
_entity.id
_entity.type
_entity.pdbx_description
1 polymer ?
#
loop_
_entity_poly.entity_id
_entity_poly.type
_entity_poly.pdbx_seq_one_letter_code
_entity_poly.pdbx_strand_id
1 'polypeptide(L)' 'MGGAFWGTRVMEVVKKHDSGGLVWKRIKLTTTRKANAKKRLLRVWQNEAVLKACSEPSPSVSSSASANNVAKSN' A
#
# COMPACT_ATOMS: atom_id res chain seq x y z
N MET A 1 -35.25 57.82 -21.34
CA MET A 1 -35.31 56.91 -20.18
C MET A 1 -34.99 55.51 -20.69
N GLY A 2 -33.73 55.15 -20.91
CA GLY A 2 -32.83 54.71 -19.85
C GLY A 2 -32.77 53.18 -19.89
N GLY A 3 -31.86 52.64 -20.71
CA GLY A 3 -31.66 51.19 -20.85
C GLY A 3 -31.15 50.57 -19.56
N ALA A 4 -31.65 49.38 -19.20
CA ALA A 4 -31.21 48.69 -17.99
C ALA A 4 -31.38 47.15 -18.00
N PHE A 5 -31.60 46.49 -19.15
CA PHE A 5 -31.79 45.04 -19.16
C PHE A 5 -31.08 44.28 -20.29
N TRP A 6 -29.96 44.80 -20.81
CA TRP A 6 -29.12 44.08 -21.79
C TRP A 6 -27.76 43.59 -21.23
N GLY A 7 -27.56 43.60 -19.91
CA GLY A 7 -26.27 43.27 -19.29
C GLY A 7 -26.23 42.05 -18.36
N THR A 8 -27.36 41.44 -18.00
CA THR A 8 -27.40 40.44 -16.91
C THR A 8 -26.94 39.04 -17.30
N ARG A 9 -26.56 38.78 -18.56
CA ARG A 9 -25.97 37.48 -18.98
C ARG A 9 -24.44 37.46 -19.00
N VAL A 10 -23.75 38.54 -18.64
CA VAL A 10 -22.27 38.49 -18.49
C VAL A 10 -21.89 37.69 -17.24
N MET A 11 -22.74 37.63 -16.21
CA MET A 11 -22.57 36.70 -15.09
C MET A 11 -22.92 35.25 -15.45
N GLU A 12 -23.51 34.99 -16.62
CA GLU A 12 -23.67 33.62 -17.13
C GLU A 12 -22.37 33.11 -17.79
N VAL A 13 -21.44 33.98 -18.18
CA VAL A 13 -20.05 33.59 -18.51
C VAL A 13 -19.21 33.38 -17.24
N VAL A 14 -19.66 33.94 -16.11
CA VAL A 14 -19.24 33.56 -14.75
C VAL A 14 -20.07 32.36 -14.25
N LYS A 15 -20.93 31.75 -15.09
CA LYS A 15 -21.54 30.45 -14.78
C LYS A 15 -20.43 29.42 -14.93
N LYS A 16 -19.87 29.11 -13.76
CA LYS A 16 -19.07 27.94 -13.43
C LYS A 16 -18.54 27.27 -14.68
N HIS A 17 -17.31 27.61 -15.03
CA HIS A 17 -16.54 26.70 -15.84
C HIS A 17 -16.64 25.35 -15.12
N ASP A 18 -17.42 24.41 -15.67
CA ASP A 18 -17.47 23.02 -15.23
C ASP A 18 -16.13 22.33 -15.57
N SER A 19 -15.03 23.09 -15.63
CA SER A 19 -13.69 22.57 -15.41
C SER A 19 -13.67 22.11 -13.96
N GLY A 20 -13.80 20.80 -13.76
CA GLY A 20 -13.68 20.18 -12.45
C GLY A 20 -12.43 20.73 -11.74
N GLY A 21 -12.64 21.56 -10.71
CA GLY A 21 -11.68 22.51 -10.17
C GLY A 21 -10.22 22.03 -10.02
N LEU A 22 -9.79 21.74 -8.79
CA LEU A 22 -8.45 21.19 -8.57
C LEU A 22 -8.44 19.74 -9.08
N VAL A 23 -7.82 19.51 -10.24
CA VAL A 23 -7.80 18.18 -10.86
C VAL A 23 -6.89 17.25 -10.05
N TRP A 24 -7.47 16.25 -9.41
CA TRP A 24 -6.74 15.14 -8.80
C TRP A 24 -6.13 14.28 -9.90
N LYS A 25 -4.85 14.54 -10.20
CA LYS A 25 -4.15 13.86 -11.28
C LYS A 25 -4.03 12.37 -10.99
N ARG A 26 -4.72 11.54 -11.77
CA ARG A 26 -4.58 10.09 -11.73
C ARG A 26 -3.28 9.70 -12.43
N ILE A 27 -2.26 9.35 -11.65
CA ILE A 27 -0.96 8.95 -12.18
C ILE A 27 -1.03 7.50 -12.65
N LYS A 28 -0.61 7.24 -13.89
CA LYS A 28 -0.53 5.88 -14.45
C LYS A 28 0.52 5.05 -13.71
N LEU A 29 0.31 3.74 -13.69
CA LEU A 29 1.28 2.81 -13.15
C LEU A 29 2.48 2.65 -14.12
N THR A 30 3.48 3.52 -13.95
CA THR A 30 4.71 3.48 -14.75
C THR A 30 5.62 2.32 -14.35
N THR A 31 6.56 1.97 -15.23
CA THR A 31 7.53 0.89 -15.03
C THR A 31 8.33 1.05 -13.73
N THR A 32 8.84 2.25 -13.44
CA THR A 32 9.57 2.55 -12.20
C THR A 32 8.68 2.34 -10.95
N ARG A 33 7.41 2.71 -11.03
CA ARG A 33 6.45 2.50 -9.93
C ARG A 33 6.17 1.00 -9.73
N LYS A 34 6.06 0.21 -10.81
CA LYS A 34 5.96 -1.26 -10.75
C LYS A 34 7.20 -1.88 -10.10
N ALA A 35 8.39 -1.42 -10.44
CA ALA A 35 9.63 -1.91 -9.84
C ALA A 35 9.69 -1.63 -8.33
N ASN A 36 9.22 -0.47 -7.88
CA ASN A 36 9.12 -0.17 -6.44
C ASN A 36 8.11 -1.08 -5.74
N ALA A 37 6.95 -1.35 -6.36
CA ALA A 37 5.98 -2.30 -5.84
C ALA A 37 6.57 -3.71 -5.69
N LYS A 38 7.32 -4.20 -6.69
CA LYS A 38 8.02 -5.50 -6.60
C LYS A 38 9.01 -5.53 -5.42
N LYS A 39 9.78 -4.44 -5.21
CA LYS A 39 10.69 -4.33 -4.05
C LYS A 39 9.95 -4.39 -2.71
N ARG A 40 8.79 -3.73 -2.59
CA ARG A 40 7.98 -3.80 -1.37
C ARG A 40 7.44 -5.20 -1.11
N LEU A 41 6.93 -5.87 -2.14
CA LEU A 41 6.44 -7.25 -2.03
C LEU A 41 7.55 -8.20 -1.58
N LEU A 42 8.74 -8.11 -2.18
CA LEU A 42 9.88 -8.95 -1.80
C LEU A 42 10.30 -8.74 -0.33
N ARG A 43 10.28 -7.49 0.15
CA ARG A 43 10.59 -7.20 1.56
C ARG A 43 9.58 -7.82 2.52
N VAL A 44 8.29 -7.70 2.20
CA VAL A 44 7.23 -8.32 3.02
C VAL A 44 7.41 -9.84 3.04
N TRP A 45 7.68 -10.44 1.89
CA TRP A 45 7.89 -11.88 1.83
C TRP A 45 9.11 -12.36 2.62
N GLN A 46 10.22 -11.62 2.57
CA GLN A 46 11.39 -11.91 3.40
C GLN A 46 11.07 -11.78 4.89
N ASN A 47 10.36 -10.72 5.30
CA ASN A 47 9.95 -10.55 6.70
C ASN A 47 9.06 -11.69 7.17
N GLU A 48 8.08 -12.09 6.35
CA GLU A 48 7.21 -13.22 6.65
C GLU A 48 7.98 -14.53 6.74
N ALA A 49 8.95 -14.77 5.84
CA ALA A 49 9.78 -15.97 5.87
C ALA A 49 10.62 -16.03 7.16
N VAL A 50 11.20 -14.91 7.59
CA VAL A 50 11.96 -14.83 8.84
C VAL A 50 11.05 -15.09 10.05
N LEU A 51 9.88 -14.44 10.12
CA LEU A 51 8.95 -14.64 11.23
C LEU A 51 8.45 -16.09 11.31
N LYS A 52 8.18 -16.73 10.17
CA LYS A 52 7.82 -18.16 10.11
C LYS A 52 8.96 -19.05 10.58
N ALA A 53 10.19 -18.80 10.11
CA ALA A 53 11.36 -19.55 10.55
C ALA A 53 11.61 -19.39 12.07
N CYS A 54 11.34 -18.22 12.63
CA CYS A 54 11.44 -18.00 14.09
C CYS A 54 10.29 -18.61 14.89
N SER A 55 9.18 -18.97 14.26
CA SER A 55 8.05 -19.65 14.94
C SER A 55 8.21 -21.16 15.02
N GLU A 56 9.08 -21.74 14.19
CA GLU A 56 9.46 -23.15 14.29
C GLU A 56 10.48 -23.32 15.45
N PRO A 57 10.31 -24.35 16.32
CA PRO A 57 11.28 -24.61 17.37
C PRO A 57 12.64 -24.92 16.75
N SER A 58 13.69 -24.29 17.28
CA SER A 58 15.04 -24.48 16.76
C SER A 58 15.41 -25.96 16.79
N PRO A 59 16.07 -26.50 15.74
CA PRO A 59 16.40 -27.93 15.64
C PRO A 59 17.29 -28.44 16.79
N SER A 60 17.91 -27.54 17.57
CA SER A 60 18.69 -27.86 18.77
C SER A 60 17.85 -28.26 20.01
N VAL A 61 16.57 -27.89 20.09
CA VAL A 61 15.71 -28.27 21.23
C VAL A 61 15.08 -29.66 21.01
N SER A 62 14.87 -30.05 19.76
CA SER A 62 14.34 -31.37 19.41
C SER A 62 15.33 -32.52 19.65
N SER A 63 16.65 -32.26 19.54
CA SER A 63 17.68 -33.26 19.85
C SER A 63 17.92 -33.45 21.35
N SER A 64 17.73 -32.40 22.16
CA SER A 64 17.85 -32.47 23.62
C SER A 64 16.61 -33.09 24.30
N ALA A 65 15.42 -32.91 23.73
CA ALA A 65 14.20 -33.56 24.23
C ALA A 65 14.22 -35.10 24.02
N SER A 66 14.85 -35.59 22.95
CA SER A 66 14.96 -37.03 22.69
C SER A 66 16.05 -37.70 23.54
N ALA A 67 17.17 -37.00 23.80
CA ALA A 67 18.27 -37.51 24.63
C ALA A 67 17.89 -37.65 26.11
N ASN A 68 17.05 -36.75 26.65
CA ASN A 68 16.67 -36.76 28.07
C ASN A 68 15.71 -37.92 28.45
N ASN A 69 14.99 -38.49 27.48
CA ASN A 69 14.08 -39.63 27.72
C ASN A 69 14.80 -40.99 27.70
N VAL A 70 15.94 -41.10 27.03
CA VAL A 70 16.75 -42.34 27.00
C VAL A 70 17.55 -42.52 28.29
N ALA A 71 17.98 -41.43 28.94
CA ALA A 71 18.79 -41.49 30.16
C ALA A 71 17.99 -41.79 31.45
N LYS A 72 16.65 -41.84 31.41
CA LYS A 72 15.80 -42.07 32.59
C LYS A 72 15.27 -43.52 32.71
N SER A 73 15.65 -44.38 31.77
CA SER A 73 15.28 -45.80 31.74
C SER A 73 16.55 -46.66 31.79
N ASN A 74 17.23 -46.69 32.94
CA ASN A 74 18.11 -47.76 33.39
C ASN A 74 18.43 -47.58 34.88
#